data_AF-A0A535F2R4-F1
#
_entry.id   AF-A0A535F2R4-F1
#
_cell.length_a   1.000
_cell.length_b   1.000
_cell.length_c   1.000
_cell.angle_alpha   90.00
_cell.angle_beta   90.00
_cell.angle_gamma   90.00
#
_symmetry.space_group_name_H-M   'P 1'
#
loop_
_entity.id
_entity.type
_entity.pdbx_description
1 polymer ?
#
loop_
_entity_poly.entity_id
_entity_poly.type
_entity_poly.pdbx_seq_one_letter_code
_entity_poly.pdbx_strand_id
1 'polypeptide(L)'
;MSLSQLWLPLLQRERKKQSHFDPYAPYVLKRWDEGIRNGLTLWEEIKAQRYTGSSRMVYRFLATLKQAQVQTPVDFQRHTKFTATTAVWLFVRDAATLDPIQREALSAFCCNDASDMTLAANPLHASQR
;
A
#
# COMPACT_ATOMS: atom_id res chain seq x y z
N MET A 1 34.53 40.68 10.25
CA MET A 1 33.80 39.91 9.22
C MET A 1 32.60 39.26 9.88
N SER A 2 31.41 39.86 9.75
CA SER A 2 30.20 39.46 10.50
C SER A 2 29.35 38.51 9.66
N LEU A 3 29.18 37.26 10.14
CA LEU A 3 28.23 36.28 9.60
C LEU A 3 26.79 36.67 9.97
N SER A 4 26.20 37.59 9.21
CA SER A 4 24.79 38.00 9.40
C SER A 4 23.89 37.59 8.24
N GLN A 5 24.34 36.66 7.39
CA GLN A 5 23.57 36.11 6.27
C GLN A 5 23.12 34.68 6.59
N LEU A 6 22.31 34.52 7.64
CA LEU A 6 21.47 33.32 7.78
C LEU A 6 20.12 33.62 7.10
N TRP A 7 20.11 33.46 5.78
CA TRP A 7 18.88 33.39 5.00
C TRP A 7 18.26 32.00 5.23
N LEU A 8 17.13 31.93 5.92
CA LEU A 8 16.33 30.70 6.06
C LEU A 8 15.28 30.64 4.92
N PRO A 9 15.42 29.79 3.89
CA PRO A 9 14.35 29.52 2.95
C PRO A 9 13.51 28.36 3.48
N LEU A 10 12.92 28.51 4.68
CA LEU A 10 12.15 27.43 5.29
C LEU A 10 10.67 27.59 4.95
N LEU A 11 10.20 26.67 4.10
CA LEU A 11 8.79 26.33 3.86
C LEU A 11 8.01 27.27 2.92
N GLN A 12 8.59 27.60 1.77
CA GLN A 12 7.75 27.73 0.57
C GLN A 12 7.15 26.34 0.31
N ARG A 13 6.03 26.03 0.98
CA ARG A 13 5.17 24.90 0.61
C ARG A 13 4.81 25.15 -0.85
N GLU A 14 5.52 24.49 -1.75
CA GLU A 14 5.20 24.51 -3.17
C GLU A 14 3.72 24.19 -3.28
N ARG A 15 2.90 25.21 -3.58
CA ARG A 15 1.51 24.99 -3.94
C ARG A 15 1.59 24.11 -5.17
N LYS A 16 1.25 22.83 -5.01
CA LYS A 16 1.16 21.89 -6.13
C LYS A 16 0.35 22.60 -7.20
N LYS A 17 1.00 22.89 -8.33
CA LYS A 17 0.34 23.57 -9.45
C LYS A 17 -0.92 22.77 -9.76
N GLN A 18 -2.08 23.43 -9.75
CA GLN A 18 -3.35 22.81 -10.11
C GLN A 18 -3.16 22.17 -11.49
N SER A 19 -3.41 20.87 -11.57
CA SER A 19 -3.32 20.14 -12.83
C SER A 19 -4.46 20.61 -13.72
N HIS A 20 -4.21 20.70 -15.04
CA HIS A 20 -5.27 20.98 -16.02
C HIS A 20 -6.38 19.91 -15.99
N PHE A 21 -6.13 18.77 -15.35
CA PHE A 21 -7.10 17.69 -15.14
C PHE A 21 -8.00 17.89 -13.91
N ASP A 22 -7.58 18.70 -12.92
CA ASP A 22 -8.32 18.86 -11.65
C ASP A 22 -9.79 19.27 -11.84
N PRO A 23 -10.15 20.15 -12.80
CA PRO A 23 -11.56 20.48 -13.06
C PRO A 23 -12.41 19.31 -13.58
N TYR A 24 -11.78 18.32 -14.23
CA TYR A 24 -12.44 17.17 -14.85
C TYR A 24 -12.46 15.93 -13.95
N ALA A 25 -11.60 15.89 -12.93
CA ALA A 25 -11.55 14.81 -11.95
C ALA A 25 -12.91 14.44 -11.33
N PRO A 26 -13.78 15.38 -10.90
CA PRO A 26 -15.09 15.03 -10.32
C PRO A 26 -16.02 14.34 -11.34
N TYR A 27 -15.99 14.76 -12.61
CA TYR A 27 -16.78 14.11 -13.66
C TYR A 27 -16.30 12.67 -13.91
N VAL A 28 -14.99 12.48 -14.04
CA VAL A 28 -14.41 11.15 -14.26
C VAL A 28 -14.68 10.22 -13.08
N LEU A 29 -14.63 10.73 -11.84
CA LEU A 29 -14.96 9.97 -10.64
C LEU A 29 -16.43 9.54 -10.62
N LYS A 30 -17.35 10.43 -11.00
CA LYS A 30 -18.78 10.11 -11.08
C LYS A 30 -19.04 8.95 -12.05
N ARG A 31 -18.48 9.03 -13.27
CA ARG A 31 -18.63 7.97 -14.29
C ARG A 31 -17.99 6.65 -13.85
N TRP A 32 -16.89 6.73 -13.11
CA TRP A 32 -16.24 5.56 -12.52
C TRP A 32 -17.13 4.86 -11.48
N ASP A 33 -17.82 5.63 -10.64
CA ASP A 33 -18.78 5.11 -9.64
C ASP A 33 -20.02 4.50 -10.28
N GLU A 34 -20.48 5.06 -11.41
CA GLU A 34 -21.53 4.48 -12.27
C GLU A 34 -21.12 3.14 -12.92
N GLY A 35 -19.87 2.69 -12.74
CA GLY A 35 -19.37 1.41 -13.24
C GLY A 35 -18.66 1.47 -14.58
N ILE A 36 -18.46 2.67 -15.16
CA ILE A 36 -17.73 2.81 -16.42
C ILE A 36 -16.23 2.67 -16.16
N ARG A 37 -15.65 1.58 -16.68
CA ARG A 37 -14.21 1.26 -16.52
C ARG A 37 -13.36 1.54 -17.76
N ASN A 38 -13.97 1.89 -18.89
CA ASN A 38 -13.25 2.19 -20.12
C ASN A 38 -12.62 3.59 -20.07
N GLY A 39 -11.30 3.64 -19.86
CA GLY A 39 -10.55 4.90 -19.78
C GLY A 39 -10.51 5.69 -21.09
N LEU A 40 -10.63 5.02 -22.24
CA LEU A 40 -10.71 5.70 -23.54
C LEU A 40 -12.02 6.48 -23.65
N THR A 41 -13.15 5.84 -23.30
CA THR A 41 -14.47 6.47 -23.29
C THR A 41 -14.50 7.69 -22.37
N LEU A 42 -13.96 7.55 -21.15
CA LEU A 42 -13.86 8.67 -20.20
C LEU A 42 -13.00 9.81 -20.73
N TRP A 43 -11.92 9.50 -21.45
CA TRP A 43 -11.08 10.52 -22.07
C TRP A 43 -11.79 11.24 -23.23
N GLU A 44 -12.52 10.51 -24.08
CA GLU A 44 -13.31 11.09 -25.17
C GLU A 44 -14.42 12.01 -24.64
N GLU A 45 -15.10 11.60 -23.57
CA GLU A 45 -16.14 12.40 -22.90
C GLU A 45 -15.58 13.73 -22.38
N ILE A 46 -14.45 13.73 -21.66
CA ILE A 46 -13.85 14.98 -21.18
C ILE A 46 -13.22 15.80 -22.31
N LYS A 47 -12.73 15.15 -23.38
CA LYS A 47 -12.21 15.83 -24.57
C LYS A 47 -13.32 16.61 -25.28
N ALA A 48 -14.52 16.04 -25.36
CA ALA A 48 -15.71 16.75 -25.86
C ALA A 48 -16.05 17.98 -24.98
N GLN A 49 -15.74 17.91 -23.68
CA GLN A 49 -15.86 19.04 -22.73
C GLN A 49 -14.68 20.02 -22.77
N ARG A 50 -13.87 20.03 -23.84
CA ARG A 50 -12.71 20.91 -24.05
C ARG A 50 -11.47 20.57 -23.22
N TYR A 51 -11.34 19.33 -22.75
CA TYR A 51 -10.08 18.89 -22.15
C TYR A 51 -8.94 18.86 -23.17
N THR A 52 -7.86 19.60 -22.90
CA THR A 52 -6.67 19.73 -23.76
C THR A 52 -5.51 18.83 -23.31
N GLY A 53 -5.65 18.11 -22.20
CA GLY A 53 -4.58 17.27 -21.68
C GLY A 53 -4.50 15.89 -22.35
N SER A 54 -3.44 15.16 -22.00
CA SER A 54 -3.18 13.83 -22.53
C SER A 54 -4.10 12.77 -21.92
N SER A 55 -4.49 11.79 -22.74
CA SER A 55 -5.16 10.56 -22.28
C SER A 55 -4.38 9.86 -21.17
N ARG A 56 -3.04 9.96 -21.18
CA ARG A 56 -2.17 9.41 -20.13
C ARG A 56 -2.49 9.96 -18.74
N MET A 57 -2.91 11.22 -18.61
CA MET A 57 -3.31 11.78 -17.32
C MET A 57 -4.58 11.11 -16.78
N VAL A 58 -5.56 10.87 -17.66
CA VAL A 58 -6.78 10.13 -17.33
C VAL A 58 -6.43 8.72 -16.87
N TYR A 59 -5.61 8.00 -17.62
CA TYR A 59 -5.16 6.66 -17.23
C TYR A 59 -4.43 6.64 -15.89
N ARG A 60 -3.58 7.63 -15.60
CA ARG A 60 -2.94 7.76 -14.29
C ARG A 60 -3.96 7.97 -13.17
N PHE A 61 -4.94 8.84 -13.38
CA PHE A 61 -6.01 9.06 -12.40
C PHE A 61 -6.82 7.78 -12.14
N LEU A 62 -7.22 7.08 -13.20
CA LEU A 62 -7.94 5.81 -13.09
C LEU A 62 -7.11 4.72 -12.43
N ALA A 63 -5.79 4.67 -12.67
CA ALA A 63 -4.89 3.74 -11.99
C ALA A 63 -4.87 4.01 -10.48
N THR A 64 -4.84 5.28 -10.05
CA THR A 64 -4.95 5.65 -8.64
C THR A 64 -6.29 5.20 -8.04
N LEU A 65 -7.41 5.36 -8.77
CA LEU A 65 -8.72 4.88 -8.31
C LEU A 65 -8.75 3.35 -8.15
N LYS A 66 -8.17 2.61 -9.10
CA LYS A 66 -8.03 1.14 -9.00
C LYS A 66 -7.19 0.76 -7.80
N GLN A 67 -6.05 1.41 -7.60
CA GLN A 67 -5.18 1.16 -6.44
C GLN A 67 -5.88 1.48 -5.12
N ALA A 68 -6.65 2.56 -5.05
CA ALA A 68 -7.42 2.91 -3.86
C ALA A 68 -8.56 1.91 -3.59
N GLN A 69 -9.22 1.38 -4.63
CA GLN A 69 -10.19 0.30 -4.50
C GLN A 69 -9.56 -1.02 -4.04
N VAL A 70 -8.36 -1.35 -4.50
CA VAL A 70 -7.62 -2.53 -4.03
C VAL A 70 -7.14 -2.33 -2.59
N GLN A 71 -6.84 -1.08 -2.20
CA GLN A 71 -6.43 -0.71 -0.85
C GLN A 71 -7.61 -0.46 0.11
N THR A 72 -8.86 -0.79 -0.27
CA THR A 72 -9.93 -0.92 0.72
C THR A 72 -9.45 -1.83 1.86
N PRO A 73 -9.68 -1.45 3.12
CA PRO A 73 -8.80 -1.79 4.23
C PRO A 73 -8.94 -3.26 4.64
N VAL A 74 -8.24 -4.14 3.94
CA VAL A 74 -7.63 -5.29 4.58
C VAL A 74 -6.22 -4.85 4.98
N ASP A 75 -6.18 -4.11 6.08
CA ASP A 75 -5.07 -4.20 7.03
C ASP A 75 -3.68 -3.69 6.58
N PHE A 76 -3.56 -2.44 6.13
CA PHE A 76 -2.26 -1.73 6.19
C PHE A 76 -1.93 -1.19 7.59
N GLN A 77 -2.76 -1.53 8.60
CA GLN A 77 -2.50 -1.25 10.01
C GLN A 77 -1.53 -2.25 10.64
N ARG A 78 -1.25 -3.37 9.97
CA ARG A 78 -0.26 -4.32 10.46
C ARG A 78 1.17 -3.85 10.16
N HIS A 79 1.74 -3.24 11.19
CA HIS A 79 3.15 -3.27 11.59
C HIS A 79 3.94 -1.98 11.36
N THR A 80 3.56 -0.90 12.05
CA THR A 80 4.49 0.20 12.41
C THR A 80 5.05 0.08 13.83
N LYS A 81 4.74 -1.00 14.56
CA LYS A 81 5.14 -1.12 15.98
C LYS A 81 6.54 -1.69 16.22
N PHE A 82 7.15 -2.37 15.24
CA PHE A 82 8.42 -3.05 15.48
C PHE A 82 9.35 -2.93 14.28
N THR A 83 10.54 -2.38 14.52
CA THR A 83 11.63 -2.40 13.53
C THR A 83 12.28 -3.80 13.52
N ALA A 84 12.92 -4.19 12.41
CA ALA A 84 13.63 -5.47 12.30
C ALA A 84 14.64 -5.67 13.44
N THR A 85 15.30 -4.58 13.87
CA THR A 85 16.23 -4.58 15.00
C THR A 85 15.53 -4.90 16.33
N THR A 86 14.30 -4.40 16.54
CA THR A 86 13.50 -4.70 17.72
C THR A 86 13.08 -6.16 17.76
N ALA A 87 12.66 -6.72 16.62
CA ALA A 87 12.29 -8.14 16.52
C ALA A 87 13.49 -9.05 16.80
N VAL A 88 14.65 -8.78 16.21
CA VAL A 88 15.89 -9.54 16.49
C VAL A 88 16.26 -9.48 17.97
N TRP A 89 16.11 -8.31 18.61
CA TRP A 89 16.40 -8.17 20.04
C TRP A 89 15.44 -8.99 20.93
N LEU A 90 14.18 -9.19 20.50
CA LEU A 90 13.22 -10.08 21.19
C LEU A 90 13.57 -11.56 21.01
N PHE A 91 14.07 -11.97 19.84
CA PHE A 91 14.50 -13.36 19.59
C PHE A 91 15.80 -13.75 20.31
N VAL A 92 16.71 -12.79 20.54
CA VAL A 92 18.02 -13.02 21.18
C VAL A 92 17.92 -13.01 22.72
N ARG A 93 16.84 -12.46 23.29
CA ARG A 93 16.64 -12.38 24.75
C ARG A 93 16.01 -13.65 25.30
N ASP A 94 16.46 -14.03 26.49
CA ASP A 94 15.89 -15.14 27.26
C ASP A 94 14.41 -14.90 27.60
N ALA A 95 13.56 -15.89 27.33
CA ALA A 95 12.11 -15.79 27.42
C ALA A 95 11.58 -15.56 28.85
N ALA A 96 12.39 -15.85 29.87
CA ALA A 96 12.02 -15.63 31.27
C ALA A 96 12.10 -14.15 31.67
N THR A 97 12.75 -13.29 30.86
CA THR A 97 12.92 -11.85 31.16
C THR A 97 11.94 -10.96 30.38
N LEU A 98 11.07 -11.54 29.55
CA LEU A 98 10.11 -10.79 28.72
C LEU A 98 8.85 -10.41 29.53
N ASP A 99 8.53 -9.12 29.52
CA ASP A 99 7.29 -8.55 30.04
C ASP A 99 6.06 -9.09 29.27
N PRO A 100 4.89 -9.30 29.89
CA PRO A 100 3.64 -9.74 29.25
C PRO A 100 3.31 -9.09 27.90
N ILE A 101 3.54 -7.77 27.75
CA ILE A 101 3.29 -7.06 26.49
C ILE A 101 4.27 -7.52 25.39
N GLN A 102 5.51 -7.80 25.75
CA GLN A 102 6.55 -8.28 24.82
C GLN A 102 6.34 -9.75 24.45
N ARG A 103 5.81 -10.55 25.38
CA ARG A 103 5.44 -11.95 25.13
C ARG A 103 4.29 -12.07 24.13
N GLU A 104 3.30 -11.19 24.24
CA GLU A 104 2.21 -11.08 23.26
C GLU A 104 2.71 -10.58 21.89
N ALA A 105 3.69 -9.68 21.89
CA ALA A 105 4.33 -9.28 20.63
C ALA A 105 5.08 -10.45 19.99
N LEU A 106 5.77 -11.28 20.78
CA LEU A 106 6.49 -12.46 20.29
C LEU A 106 5.53 -13.54 19.74
N SER A 107 4.40 -13.80 20.41
CA SER A 107 3.39 -14.75 19.92
C SER A 107 2.79 -14.30 18.59
N ALA A 108 2.59 -12.99 18.39
CA ALA A 108 2.14 -12.44 17.12
C ALA A 108 3.17 -12.59 15.97
N PHE A 109 4.47 -12.64 16.27
CA PHE A 109 5.51 -12.95 15.28
C PHE A 109 5.62 -14.45 14.95
N CYS A 110 5.38 -15.31 15.95
CA CYS A 110 5.45 -16.76 15.81
C CYS A 110 4.20 -17.41 15.20
N CYS A 111 3.35 -16.65 14.49
CA CYS A 111 2.37 -17.20 13.56
C CYS A 111 3.10 -17.91 12.40
N ASN A 112 3.76 -19.03 12.71
CA ASN A 112 4.24 -19.97 11.74
C ASN A 112 3.03 -20.81 11.32
N ASP A 113 2.80 -20.86 10.01
CA ASP A 113 1.99 -21.87 9.33
C ASP A 113 2.48 -23.28 9.71
N ALA A 114 2.06 -23.77 10.87
CA ALA A 114 2.26 -25.14 11.31
C ALA A 114 1.05 -26.02 10.92
N SER A 115 0.25 -25.60 9.94
CA SER A 115 -0.88 -26.37 9.41
C SER A 115 -0.58 -27.07 8.07
N ASP A 116 0.67 -27.07 7.58
CA ASP A 116 1.05 -27.79 6.36
C ASP A 116 2.22 -28.76 6.61
N MET A 117 2.10 -29.63 7.62
CA MET A 117 3.02 -30.75 7.78
C MET A 117 2.36 -31.96 8.46
N THR A 118 1.24 -32.44 7.89
CA THR A 118 0.66 -33.73 8.27
C THR A 118 0.20 -34.53 7.05
N LEU A 119 0.85 -35.67 6.86
CA LEU A 119 0.47 -36.85 6.07
C LEU A 119 0.59 -36.80 4.53
N ALA A 120 1.82 -36.97 4.05
CA ALA A 120 2.08 -37.86 2.92
C ALA A 120 2.98 -39.01 3.39
N ALA A 121 2.47 -39.83 4.32
CA ALA A 121 3.06 -41.13 4.62
C ALA A 121 2.63 -42.11 3.52
N ASN A 122 3.54 -42.31 2.58
CA ASN A 122 3.55 -43.31 1.53
C ASN A 122 3.35 -44.74 2.10
N PRO A 123 2.39 -45.55 1.62
CA PRO A 123 2.44 -46.99 1.76
C PRO A 123 3.06 -47.62 0.51
N LEU A 124 4.25 -48.17 0.71
CA LEU A 124 4.91 -49.17 -0.12
C LEU A 124 3.94 -50.27 -0.53
N HIS A 125 3.53 -50.33 -1.80
CA HIS A 125 2.86 -51.52 -2.32
C HIS A 125 3.93 -52.51 -2.80
N ALA A 126 4.35 -53.37 -1.88
CA ALA A 126 4.97 -54.64 -2.23
C ALA A 126 3.90 -55.52 -2.90
N SER A 127 4.06 -55.80 -4.18
CA SER A 127 3.35 -56.89 -4.85
C SER A 127 4.34 -57.66 -5.70
N GLN A 128 4.99 -58.63 -5.05
CA GLN A 128 5.44 -59.85 -5.70
C GLN A 128 4.36 -60.89 -5.48
N ARG A 129 3.71 -61.33 -6.56
CA ARG A 129 3.52 -62.73 -6.95
C ARG A 129 2.65 -62.82 -8.19
#